data_AF-A0A7J0G0P1-F1
#
_entry.id   AF-A0A7J0G0P1-F1
#
_cell.length_a   1.000
_cell.length_b   1.000
_cell.length_c   1.000
_cell.angle_alpha   90.00
_cell.angle_beta   90.00
_cell.angle_gamma   90.00
#
_symmetry.space_group_name_H-M   'P 1'
#
loop_
_entity.id
_entity.type
_entity.pdbx_description
1 polymer ?
#
loop_
_entity_poly.entity_id
_entity_poly.type
_entity_poly.pdbx_seq_one_letter_code
_entity_poly.pdbx_strand_id
1 'polypeptide(L)'
;MAIDLIVAQDGSGHFTRISDAIHAAPSFSTRRYYIRIKEGLYIENVLVGKEKTNLALIGDGMDKTVISGNKSHGGGFQTNETPTVGIKGFGFIAQNITFRNTAGPKNGQAVALSIEANRAAFYKCRFQAYQDTLYTRGISQFFRDCEIYGTIDFIFGDATGWLEWEGRGVDKVYYAEYKNKGPGANIEEDRVKWSRVINSSATADKFSVRNFIEGDKWIPSTGIPFFLDLL
;
A
#
# COMPACT_ATOMS: atom_id res chain seq x y z
N MET A 1 -19.66 -3.22 -12.70
CA MET A 1 -18.64 -4.09 -12.11
C MET A 1 -19.25 -5.47 -11.93
N ALA A 2 -18.71 -6.50 -12.55
CA ALA A 2 -19.17 -7.89 -12.34
C ALA A 2 -18.19 -8.57 -11.38
N ILE A 3 -18.70 -9.23 -10.35
CA ILE A 3 -17.89 -10.00 -9.39
C ILE A 3 -17.65 -11.39 -9.97
N ASP A 4 -16.39 -11.82 -10.04
CA ASP A 4 -16.00 -13.12 -10.57
C ASP A 4 -16.01 -14.19 -9.47
N LEU A 5 -15.46 -13.88 -8.29
CA LEU A 5 -15.45 -14.78 -7.13
C LEU A 5 -15.92 -14.08 -5.85
N ILE A 6 -16.53 -14.85 -4.95
CA ILE A 6 -16.91 -14.40 -3.61
C ILE A 6 -16.19 -15.28 -2.59
N VAL A 7 -15.54 -14.63 -1.62
CA VAL A 7 -14.96 -15.26 -0.43
C VAL A 7 -15.83 -14.93 0.77
N ALA A 8 -16.25 -15.95 1.51
CA ALA A 8 -17.09 -15.79 2.70
C ALA A 8 -16.82 -16.90 3.73
N GLN A 9 -16.45 -16.53 4.96
CA GLN A 9 -16.15 -17.52 6.01
C GLN A 9 -17.39 -18.33 6.46
N ASP A 10 -18.59 -17.78 6.25
CA ASP A 10 -19.89 -18.42 6.53
C ASP A 10 -20.29 -19.50 5.49
N GLY A 11 -19.49 -19.71 4.44
CA GLY A 11 -19.78 -20.67 3.38
C GLY A 11 -20.76 -20.18 2.31
N SER A 12 -21.23 -18.93 2.38
CA SER A 12 -22.15 -18.34 1.38
C SER A 12 -21.46 -17.91 0.07
N GLY A 13 -20.14 -18.04 -0.02
CA GLY A 13 -19.32 -17.70 -1.19
C GLY A 13 -18.81 -18.94 -1.94
N HIS A 14 -17.99 -18.72 -2.95
CA HIS A 14 -17.31 -19.80 -3.68
C HIS A 14 -16.16 -20.41 -2.86
N PHE A 15 -15.51 -19.60 -2.02
CA PHE A 15 -14.40 -20.01 -1.16
C PHE A 15 -14.58 -19.45 0.26
N THR A 16 -14.03 -20.14 1.25
CA THR A 16 -13.95 -19.64 2.64
C THR A 16 -12.64 -18.92 2.94
N ARG A 17 -11.61 -19.14 2.11
CA ARG A 17 -10.28 -18.57 2.23
C ARG A 17 -9.92 -17.68 1.05
N ILE A 18 -9.18 -16.62 1.32
CA ILE A 18 -8.77 -15.65 0.30
C ILE A 18 -7.74 -16.26 -0.65
N SER A 19 -6.77 -16.99 -0.10
CA SER A 19 -5.70 -17.63 -0.89
C SER A 19 -6.26 -18.63 -1.92
N ASP A 20 -7.31 -19.37 -1.59
CA ASP A 20 -7.92 -20.34 -2.51
C ASP A 20 -8.60 -19.65 -3.70
N ALA A 21 -9.29 -18.53 -3.45
CA ALA A 21 -9.88 -17.72 -4.52
C ALA A 21 -8.81 -17.09 -5.43
N ILE A 22 -7.69 -16.65 -4.86
CA ILE A 22 -6.55 -16.13 -5.63
C ILE A 22 -5.93 -17.22 -6.50
N HIS A 23 -5.73 -18.43 -5.96
CA HIS A 23 -5.22 -19.57 -6.72
C HIS A 23 -6.14 -19.92 -7.90
N ALA A 24 -7.45 -19.92 -7.68
CA ALA A 24 -8.46 -20.20 -8.71
C ALA A 24 -8.59 -19.12 -9.78
N ALA A 25 -8.23 -17.87 -9.49
CA ALA A 25 -8.25 -16.79 -10.47
C ALA A 25 -7.32 -17.08 -11.66
N PRO A 26 -7.66 -16.67 -12.89
CA PRO A 26 -6.84 -16.94 -14.08
C PRO A 26 -5.47 -16.26 -13.98
N SER A 27 -4.44 -16.94 -14.46
CA SER A 27 -3.11 -16.36 -14.62
C SER A 27 -3.04 -15.48 -15.87
N PHE A 28 -2.27 -14.41 -15.79
CA PHE A 28 -1.99 -13.44 -16.86
C PHE A 28 -3.24 -12.85 -17.51
N SER A 29 -4.30 -12.65 -16.73
CA SER A 29 -5.54 -12.08 -17.23
C SER A 29 -5.33 -10.68 -17.80
N THR A 30 -5.80 -10.46 -19.03
CA THR A 30 -5.84 -9.14 -19.68
C THR A 30 -7.04 -8.30 -19.22
N ARG A 31 -8.05 -8.94 -18.62
CA ARG A 31 -9.20 -8.27 -18.02
C ARG A 31 -9.03 -8.14 -16.51
N ARG A 32 -9.74 -7.16 -15.94
CA ARG A 32 -9.92 -7.05 -14.49
C ARG A 32 -10.67 -8.28 -13.97
N TYR A 33 -10.13 -8.94 -12.94
CA TYR A 33 -10.76 -10.08 -12.28
C TYR A 33 -11.08 -9.71 -10.83
N TYR A 34 -12.38 -9.68 -10.49
CA TYR A 34 -12.87 -9.16 -9.21
C TYR A 34 -13.17 -10.29 -8.22
N ILE A 35 -12.46 -10.31 -7.10
CA ILE A 35 -12.78 -11.15 -5.95
C ILE A 35 -13.42 -10.26 -4.89
N ARG A 36 -14.70 -10.48 -4.60
CA ARG A 36 -15.37 -9.89 -3.44
C ARG A 36 -15.02 -10.69 -2.19
N ILE A 37 -14.65 -10.02 -1.12
CA ILE A 37 -14.37 -10.62 0.18
C ILE A 37 -15.41 -10.06 1.14
N LYS A 38 -16.29 -10.92 1.65
CA LYS A 38 -17.33 -10.49 2.58
C LYS A 38 -16.72 -10.00 3.90
N GLU A 39 -17.54 -9.38 4.74
CA GLU A 39 -17.14 -9.05 6.11
C GLU A 39 -16.60 -10.28 6.86
N GLY A 40 -15.58 -10.06 7.68
CA GLY A 40 -14.90 -11.12 8.40
C GLY A 40 -13.45 -10.78 8.76
N LEU A 41 -12.92 -11.56 9.71
CA LEU A 41 -11.51 -11.55 10.08
C LEU A 41 -10.83 -12.78 9.47
N TYR A 42 -10.06 -12.55 8.43
CA TYR A 42 -9.33 -13.58 7.68
C TYR A 42 -7.89 -13.66 8.21
N ILE A 43 -7.62 -14.67 9.05
CA ILE A 43 -6.28 -14.90 9.60
C ILE A 43 -5.46 -15.74 8.61
N GLU A 44 -4.80 -15.06 7.67
CA GLU A 44 -4.08 -15.68 6.57
C GLU A 44 -2.87 -14.84 6.15
N ASN A 45 -1.74 -15.49 5.80
CA ASN A 45 -0.71 -14.85 5.00
C ASN A 45 -1.02 -15.08 3.52
N VAL A 46 -1.27 -14.00 2.78
CA VAL A 46 -1.74 -14.04 1.39
C VAL A 46 -0.65 -13.56 0.43
N LEU A 47 -0.48 -14.25 -0.70
CA LEU A 47 0.41 -13.84 -1.78
C LEU A 47 -0.38 -13.73 -3.10
N VAL A 48 -0.38 -12.53 -3.69
CA VAL A 48 -0.81 -12.32 -5.08
C VAL A 48 0.45 -12.40 -5.95
N GLY A 49 0.69 -13.58 -6.52
CA GLY A 49 1.86 -13.86 -7.36
C GLY A 49 1.93 -13.00 -8.62
N LYS A 50 3.10 -12.98 -9.27
CA LYS A 50 3.34 -12.18 -10.50
C LYS A 50 2.42 -12.59 -11.65
N GLU A 51 2.02 -13.87 -11.66
CA GLU A 51 1.09 -14.46 -12.60
C GLU A 51 -0.35 -13.98 -12.41
N LYS A 52 -0.74 -13.41 -11.27
CA LYS A 52 -2.10 -12.95 -11.01
C LYS A 52 -2.27 -11.47 -11.40
N THR A 53 -2.17 -11.19 -12.70
CA THR A 53 -2.31 -9.82 -13.24
C THR A 53 -3.75 -9.32 -13.21
N ASN A 54 -3.94 -8.02 -13.05
CA ASN A 54 -5.24 -7.34 -13.06
C ASN A 54 -6.26 -7.88 -12.04
N LEU A 55 -5.79 -8.48 -10.95
CA LEU A 55 -6.66 -8.93 -9.86
C LEU A 55 -7.16 -7.72 -9.05
N ALA A 56 -8.41 -7.77 -8.59
CA ALA A 56 -8.99 -6.80 -7.67
C ALA A 56 -9.61 -7.50 -6.46
N LEU A 57 -9.22 -7.10 -5.25
CA LEU A 57 -9.84 -7.53 -4.00
C LEU A 57 -10.76 -6.43 -3.47
N ILE A 58 -12.05 -6.73 -3.35
CA ILE A 58 -13.07 -5.77 -2.92
C ILE A 58 -13.71 -6.25 -1.62
N GLY A 59 -13.43 -5.58 -0.51
CA GLY A 59 -14.06 -5.84 0.78
C GLY A 59 -15.42 -5.18 0.94
N ASP A 60 -16.15 -5.55 2.01
CA ASP A 60 -17.43 -4.94 2.37
C ASP A 60 -17.27 -3.63 3.18
N GLY A 61 -16.04 -3.24 3.52
CA GLY A 61 -15.70 -2.02 4.25
C GLY A 61 -14.38 -2.14 5.00
N MET A 62 -13.65 -1.03 5.17
CA MET A 62 -12.40 -1.01 5.94
C MET A 62 -12.59 -1.54 7.38
N ASP A 63 -13.72 -1.24 8.01
CA ASP A 63 -14.04 -1.71 9.36
C ASP A 63 -14.64 -3.12 9.41
N LYS A 64 -14.89 -3.75 8.25
CA LYS A 64 -15.66 -5.01 8.14
C LYS A 64 -14.84 -6.18 7.62
N THR A 65 -14.00 -5.94 6.61
CA THR A 65 -13.18 -6.99 5.99
C THR A 65 -11.72 -6.77 6.36
N VAL A 66 -11.15 -7.70 7.13
CA VAL A 66 -9.77 -7.60 7.65
C VAL A 66 -8.98 -8.85 7.28
N ILE A 67 -7.84 -8.67 6.62
CA ILE A 67 -6.83 -9.72 6.44
C ILE A 67 -5.74 -9.49 7.49
N SER A 68 -5.49 -10.49 8.34
CA SER A 68 -4.62 -10.36 9.50
C SER A 68 -3.57 -11.47 9.58
N GLY A 69 -2.34 -11.08 9.94
CA GLY A 69 -1.23 -11.98 10.25
C GLY A 69 -0.42 -11.45 11.43
N ASN A 70 0.63 -12.17 11.82
CA ASN A 70 1.48 -11.79 12.97
C ASN A 70 2.97 -12.17 12.80
N LYS A 71 3.41 -12.49 11.59
CA LYS A 71 4.83 -12.78 11.33
C LYS A 71 5.66 -11.51 11.58
N SER A 72 6.84 -11.69 12.16
CA SER A 72 7.72 -10.59 12.56
C SER A 72 9.17 -11.04 12.71
N HIS A 73 10.08 -10.07 12.76
CA HIS A 73 11.49 -10.34 12.98
C HIS A 73 11.78 -10.95 14.36
N GLY A 74 11.15 -10.44 15.42
CA GLY A 74 11.21 -11.03 16.76
C GLY A 74 10.64 -12.45 16.83
N GLY A 75 9.77 -12.81 15.88
CA GLY A 75 9.27 -14.18 15.69
C GLY A 75 10.17 -15.08 14.83
N GLY A 76 11.36 -14.63 14.44
CA GLY A 76 12.34 -15.42 13.67
C GLY A 76 12.25 -15.33 12.15
N PHE A 77 11.44 -14.41 11.60
CA PHE A 77 11.32 -14.19 10.16
C PHE A 77 12.24 -13.05 9.68
N GLN A 78 12.67 -13.08 8.43
CA GLN A 78 13.26 -11.89 7.79
C GLN A 78 12.15 -10.91 7.42
N THR A 79 12.43 -9.60 7.37
CA THR A 79 11.43 -8.55 7.07
C THR A 79 10.61 -8.85 5.82
N ASN A 80 11.24 -9.36 4.76
CA ASN A 80 10.59 -9.73 3.48
C ASN A 80 9.67 -10.97 3.58
N GLU A 81 9.73 -11.74 4.67
CA GLU A 81 8.88 -12.91 4.95
C GLU A 81 7.74 -12.59 5.92
N THR A 82 7.80 -11.42 6.58
CA THR A 82 6.76 -10.94 7.52
C THR A 82 5.44 -10.45 6.92
N PRO A 83 5.31 -10.09 5.62
CA PRO A 83 4.07 -9.51 5.12
C PRO A 83 2.83 -10.38 5.41
N THR A 84 1.80 -9.76 5.98
CA THR A 84 0.47 -10.38 6.03
C THR A 84 -0.06 -10.57 4.63
N VAL A 85 0.09 -9.56 3.76
CA VAL A 85 -0.20 -9.69 2.34
C VAL A 85 0.98 -9.23 1.49
N GLY A 86 1.36 -10.04 0.49
CA GLY A 86 2.35 -9.70 -0.52
C GLY A 86 1.72 -9.56 -1.91
N ILE A 87 1.94 -8.43 -2.58
CA ILE A 87 1.36 -8.13 -3.89
C ILE A 87 2.46 -7.98 -4.94
N LYS A 88 2.50 -8.90 -5.89
CA LYS A 88 3.47 -8.92 -7.00
C LYS A 88 2.82 -8.81 -8.39
N GLY A 89 1.54 -9.16 -8.50
CA GLY A 89 0.80 -9.12 -9.77
C GLY A 89 0.58 -7.70 -10.30
N PHE A 90 0.93 -7.47 -11.56
CA PHE A 90 0.76 -6.18 -12.22
C PHE A 90 -0.70 -5.70 -12.20
N GLY A 91 -0.89 -4.39 -12.01
CA GLY A 91 -2.20 -3.76 -12.14
C GLY A 91 -3.14 -4.04 -10.98
N PHE A 92 -2.68 -4.60 -9.86
CA PHE A 92 -3.51 -5.00 -8.71
C PHE A 92 -4.37 -3.85 -8.16
N ILE A 93 -5.60 -4.16 -7.72
CA ILE A 93 -6.46 -3.21 -7.00
C ILE A 93 -6.91 -3.81 -5.67
N ALA A 94 -6.94 -2.99 -4.63
CA ALA A 94 -7.71 -3.29 -3.42
C ALA A 94 -8.64 -2.14 -3.07
N GLN A 95 -9.84 -2.48 -2.59
CA GLN A 95 -10.82 -1.51 -2.15
C GLN A 95 -11.59 -1.98 -0.91
N ASN A 96 -11.91 -1.06 0.00
CA ASN A 96 -12.78 -1.29 1.17
C ASN A 96 -12.30 -2.44 2.07
N ILE A 97 -11.00 -2.52 2.34
CA ILE A 97 -10.39 -3.66 3.07
C ILE A 97 -9.25 -3.21 3.99
N THR A 98 -9.07 -3.90 5.12
CA THR A 98 -7.94 -3.71 6.03
C THR A 98 -6.88 -4.80 5.85
N PHE A 99 -5.61 -4.40 5.79
CA PHE A 99 -4.43 -5.26 5.92
C PHE A 99 -3.78 -5.01 7.29
N ARG A 100 -3.60 -6.06 8.10
CA ARG A 100 -3.16 -5.94 9.49
C ARG A 100 -2.04 -6.91 9.84
N ASN A 101 -1.01 -6.43 10.51
CA ASN A 101 -0.05 -7.27 11.22
C ASN A 101 -0.12 -6.99 12.73
N THR A 102 -0.42 -8.02 13.53
CA THR A 102 -0.66 -7.91 14.98
C THR A 102 0.55 -8.30 15.83
N ALA A 103 1.75 -8.41 15.25
CA ALA A 103 2.94 -8.82 16.00
C ALA A 103 3.23 -7.93 17.22
N GLY A 104 2.96 -6.62 17.14
CA GLY A 104 3.17 -5.69 18.25
C GLY A 104 4.56 -5.03 18.24
N PRO A 105 4.75 -3.95 19.01
CA PRO A 105 5.93 -3.10 18.94
C PRO A 105 7.20 -3.76 19.51
N LYS A 106 7.04 -4.81 20.33
CA LYS A 106 8.17 -5.54 20.93
C LYS A 106 8.79 -6.57 20.00
N ASN A 107 8.19 -6.82 18.83
CA ASN A 107 8.59 -7.89 17.92
C ASN A 107 9.36 -7.41 16.69
N GLY A 108 9.86 -6.16 16.71
CA GLY A 108 10.62 -5.60 15.59
C GLY A 108 9.77 -5.48 14.31
N GLN A 109 10.40 -5.65 13.15
CA GLN A 109 9.78 -5.47 11.84
C GLN A 109 8.62 -6.44 11.62
N ALA A 110 7.46 -5.93 11.21
CA ALA A 110 6.24 -6.72 11.03
C ALA A 110 5.31 -6.10 9.98
N VAL A 111 5.47 -6.53 8.71
CA VAL A 111 4.80 -5.89 7.57
C VAL A 111 3.32 -6.29 7.48
N ALA A 112 2.42 -5.31 7.34
CA ALA A 112 1.01 -5.57 7.03
C ALA A 112 0.81 -5.83 5.53
N LEU A 113 1.38 -4.97 4.68
CA LEU A 113 1.32 -5.12 3.23
C LEU A 113 2.68 -4.83 2.59
N SER A 114 3.12 -5.72 1.70
CA SER A 114 4.25 -5.46 0.80
C SER A 114 3.80 -5.42 -0.66
N ILE A 115 4.33 -4.46 -1.41
CA ILE A 115 3.91 -4.19 -2.79
C ILE A 115 5.15 -4.13 -3.69
N GLU A 116 5.31 -5.17 -4.50
CA GLU A 116 6.26 -5.22 -5.62
C GLU A 116 5.57 -4.92 -6.96
N ALA A 117 4.24 -4.97 -6.99
CA ALA A 117 3.46 -4.77 -8.21
C ALA A 117 3.58 -3.34 -8.76
N ASN A 118 3.76 -3.26 -10.08
CA ASN A 118 3.60 -2.02 -10.82
C ASN A 118 2.11 -1.75 -11.11
N ARG A 119 1.72 -0.48 -11.05
CA ARG A 119 0.35 0.02 -11.26
C ARG A 119 -0.65 -0.57 -10.26
N ALA A 120 -0.22 -0.70 -9.01
CA ALA A 120 -1.08 -1.11 -7.91
C ALA A 120 -1.87 0.09 -7.36
N ALA A 121 -3.18 -0.06 -7.14
CA ALA A 121 -4.00 1.00 -6.57
C ALA A 121 -4.83 0.52 -5.37
N PHE A 122 -4.94 1.40 -4.37
CA PHE A 122 -5.62 1.14 -3.11
C PHE A 122 -6.61 2.28 -2.84
N TYR A 123 -7.87 1.95 -2.61
CA TYR A 123 -8.91 2.94 -2.37
C TYR A 123 -9.77 2.57 -1.17
N LYS A 124 -9.87 3.46 -0.17
CA LYS A 124 -10.56 3.13 1.09
C LYS A 124 -10.00 1.83 1.66
N CYS A 125 -8.69 1.79 1.82
CA CYS A 125 -7.99 0.69 2.47
C CYS A 125 -7.35 1.17 3.76
N ARG A 126 -7.23 0.26 4.72
CA ARG A 126 -6.53 0.53 5.98
C ARG A 126 -5.34 -0.40 6.13
N PHE A 127 -4.23 0.13 6.62
CA PHE A 127 -2.98 -0.58 6.87
C PHE A 127 -2.60 -0.40 8.34
N GLN A 128 -2.49 -1.51 9.07
CA GLN A 128 -2.28 -1.48 10.52
C GLN A 128 -1.13 -2.41 10.94
N ALA A 129 -0.04 -1.83 11.43
CA ALA A 129 0.95 -2.56 12.21
C ALA A 129 1.68 -1.59 13.16
N TYR A 130 2.90 -1.95 13.56
CA TYR A 130 3.79 -1.11 14.36
C TYR A 130 4.98 -0.70 13.51
N GLN A 131 6.09 -1.43 13.59
CA GLN A 131 7.28 -1.19 12.77
C GLN A 131 7.09 -1.81 11.38
N ASP A 132 7.49 -1.09 10.33
CA ASP A 132 7.49 -1.55 8.93
C ASP A 132 6.09 -1.86 8.34
N THR A 133 5.06 -1.06 8.69
CA THR A 133 3.66 -1.37 8.32
C THR A 133 3.42 -1.58 6.82
N LEU A 134 3.90 -0.68 5.97
CA LEU A 134 3.66 -0.66 4.52
C LEU A 134 4.98 -0.62 3.75
N TYR A 135 5.28 -1.71 3.05
CA TYR A 135 6.52 -1.88 2.29
C TYR A 135 6.29 -1.66 0.78
N THR A 136 6.66 -0.50 0.26
CA THR A 136 6.48 -0.08 -1.14
C THR A 136 7.76 -0.27 -1.97
N ARG A 137 7.84 -1.32 -2.80
CA ARG A 137 9.01 -1.65 -3.65
C ARG A 137 8.79 -1.48 -5.15
N GLY A 138 7.55 -1.36 -5.61
CA GLY A 138 7.21 -1.10 -7.02
C GLY A 138 7.31 0.38 -7.42
N ILE A 139 7.34 0.66 -8.73
CA ILE A 139 7.58 2.02 -9.26
C ILE A 139 6.32 2.89 -9.23
N SER A 140 5.17 2.35 -9.66
CA SER A 140 3.90 3.11 -9.77
C SER A 140 2.84 2.52 -8.85
N GLN A 141 2.55 3.22 -7.75
CA GLN A 141 1.57 2.82 -6.75
C GLN A 141 0.70 4.03 -6.39
N PHE A 142 -0.60 3.83 -6.19
CA PHE A 142 -1.55 4.90 -5.90
C PHE A 142 -2.42 4.55 -4.68
N PHE A 143 -2.49 5.46 -3.71
CA PHE A 143 -3.29 5.31 -2.51
C PHE A 143 -4.25 6.49 -2.40
N ARG A 144 -5.55 6.21 -2.25
CA ARG A 144 -6.59 7.24 -2.14
C ARG A 144 -7.56 6.93 -1.01
N ASP A 145 -7.83 7.92 -0.19
CA ASP A 145 -8.75 7.82 0.96
C ASP A 145 -8.42 6.62 1.86
N CYS A 146 -7.12 6.38 2.09
CA CYS A 146 -6.60 5.29 2.89
C CYS A 146 -6.16 5.77 4.28
N GLU A 147 -6.13 4.83 5.22
CA GLU A 147 -5.61 5.05 6.58
C GLU A 147 -4.37 4.18 6.81
N ILE A 148 -3.24 4.77 7.17
CA ILE A 148 -1.99 4.04 7.43
C ILE A 148 -1.56 4.33 8.88
N TYR A 149 -1.44 3.27 9.70
CA TYR A 149 -1.05 3.36 11.10
C TYR A 149 0.25 2.59 11.35
N GLY A 150 1.21 3.21 12.02
CA GLY A 150 2.41 2.53 12.49
C GLY A 150 3.26 3.41 13.40
N THR A 151 4.52 2.98 13.61
CA THR A 151 5.45 3.61 14.55
C THR A 151 6.79 3.93 13.87
N ILE A 152 7.70 2.96 13.82
CA ILE A 152 9.02 3.08 13.19
C ILE A 152 8.91 2.68 11.72
N ASP A 153 9.41 3.52 10.82
CA ASP A 153 9.53 3.24 9.37
C ASP A 153 8.26 2.68 8.72
N PHE A 154 7.10 3.17 9.17
CA PHE A 154 5.82 2.53 8.86
C PHE A 154 5.37 2.66 7.39
N ILE A 155 5.98 3.57 6.63
CA ILE A 155 5.96 3.59 5.17
C ILE A 155 7.41 3.57 4.73
N PHE A 156 7.84 2.50 4.08
CA PHE A 156 9.24 2.32 3.69
C PHE A 156 9.36 1.54 2.38
N GLY A 157 10.52 1.64 1.75
CA GLY A 157 10.93 0.74 0.68
C GLY A 157 11.99 1.33 -0.22
N ASP A 158 12.05 0.88 -1.47
CA ASP A 158 13.11 1.26 -2.40
C ASP A 158 12.85 2.65 -3.05
N ALA A 159 11.86 3.39 -2.55
CA ALA A 159 11.60 4.77 -2.95
C ALA A 159 12.68 5.69 -2.37
N THR A 160 13.21 6.59 -3.20
CA THR A 160 14.29 7.50 -2.83
C THR A 160 13.83 8.49 -1.75
N GLY A 161 14.06 8.16 -0.47
CA GLY A 161 13.85 9.08 0.65
C GLY A 161 14.33 8.48 1.98
N TRP A 162 15.10 9.25 2.77
CA TRP A 162 15.76 8.78 4.00
C TRP A 162 15.71 9.79 5.16
N LEU A 163 15.50 9.30 6.38
CA LEU A 163 15.91 9.97 7.62
C LEU A 163 17.45 10.03 7.69
N GLU A 164 18.00 10.96 8.50
CA GLU A 164 19.43 10.93 8.81
C GLU A 164 19.75 9.63 9.55
N TRP A 165 20.40 8.71 8.84
CA TRP A 165 20.95 7.48 9.41
C TRP A 165 22.38 7.78 9.85
N GLU A 166 22.70 7.50 11.11
CA GLU A 166 24.01 7.82 11.69
C GLU A 166 25.15 7.26 10.80
N GLY A 167 26.02 8.16 10.32
CA GLY A 167 27.13 7.81 9.41
C GLY A 167 26.81 7.77 7.91
N ARG A 168 25.61 8.20 7.46
CA ARG A 168 25.27 8.35 6.03
C ARG A 168 25.16 9.83 5.62
N GLY A 169 25.63 10.16 4.41
CA GLY A 169 25.58 11.51 3.87
C GLY A 169 24.17 11.97 3.49
N VAL A 170 23.83 13.20 3.87
CA VAL A 170 22.55 13.88 3.57
C VAL A 170 22.57 14.67 2.25
N ASP A 171 23.70 14.67 1.54
CA ASP A 171 23.91 15.37 0.27
C ASP A 171 23.15 14.72 -0.90
N LYS A 172 22.75 13.45 -0.75
CA LYS A 172 22.11 12.65 -1.81
C LYS A 172 20.59 12.51 -1.67
N VAL A 173 19.97 13.14 -0.67
CA VAL A 173 18.52 13.04 -0.42
C VAL A 173 17.78 14.29 -0.93
N TYR A 174 16.53 14.10 -1.33
CA TYR A 174 15.62 15.19 -1.72
C TYR A 174 14.37 15.15 -0.86
N TYR A 175 14.41 15.86 0.27
CA TYR A 175 13.25 16.07 1.14
C TYR A 175 12.77 17.49 0.99
N ALA A 176 11.50 17.64 0.63
CA ALA A 176 10.95 18.93 0.29
C ALA A 176 9.49 19.11 0.72
N GLU A 177 9.14 20.33 1.08
CA GLU A 177 7.78 20.72 1.44
C GLU A 177 7.22 21.76 0.45
N TYR A 178 5.92 21.68 0.12
CA TYR A 178 5.23 22.62 -0.77
C TYR A 178 3.85 22.98 -0.22
N LYS A 179 3.66 24.24 0.19
CA LYS A 179 2.36 24.80 0.63
C LYS A 179 1.62 23.97 1.70
N ASN A 180 2.36 23.27 2.58
CA ASN A 180 1.80 22.60 3.75
C ASN A 180 1.12 23.63 4.67
N LYS A 181 0.07 23.22 5.39
CA LYS A 181 -0.67 24.05 6.35
C LYS A 181 -0.90 23.26 7.64
N GLY A 182 -1.16 23.98 8.73
CA GLY A 182 -1.43 23.42 10.05
C GLY A 182 -0.27 23.62 11.04
N PRO A 183 -0.44 23.26 12.32
CA PRO A 183 0.49 23.62 13.39
C PRO A 183 1.93 23.13 13.19
N GLY A 184 2.14 22.00 12.52
CA GLY A 184 3.48 21.42 12.25
C GLY A 184 4.15 21.88 10.95
N ALA A 185 3.52 22.76 10.17
CA ALA A 185 3.99 23.16 8.84
C ALA A 185 4.95 24.37 8.84
N ASN A 186 5.35 24.89 10.02
CA ASN A 186 6.30 26.00 10.09
C ASN A 186 7.66 25.56 9.53
N ILE A 187 8.18 26.31 8.55
CA ILE A 187 9.46 26.06 7.86
C ILE A 187 10.60 26.95 8.35
N GLU A 188 10.32 27.96 9.18
CA GLU A 188 11.27 29.04 9.47
C GLU A 188 12.26 28.71 10.60
N GLU A 189 11.85 27.95 11.61
CA GLU A 189 12.64 27.80 12.85
C GLU A 189 13.10 26.36 13.13
N ASP A 190 12.36 25.34 12.66
CA ASP A 190 12.52 23.95 13.14
C ASP A 190 13.04 22.96 12.09
N ARG A 191 13.42 23.42 10.90
CA ARG A 191 13.85 22.53 9.81
C ARG A 191 15.35 22.32 9.77
N VAL A 192 15.74 21.07 9.57
CA VAL A 192 17.13 20.69 9.27
C VAL A 192 17.63 21.40 8.02
N LYS A 193 18.88 21.88 8.06
CA LYS A 193 19.46 22.75 7.01
C LYS A 193 19.52 22.12 5.61
N TRP A 194 19.48 20.79 5.52
CA TRP A 194 19.54 20.06 4.25
C TRP A 194 18.16 19.79 3.63
N SER A 195 17.07 20.09 4.33
CA SER A 195 15.70 20.03 3.78
C SER A 195 15.43 21.20 2.83
N ARG A 196 14.39 21.07 2.01
CA ARG A 196 14.07 22.03 0.93
C ARG A 196 12.65 22.54 1.06
N VAL A 197 12.45 23.78 0.63
CA VAL A 197 11.11 24.35 0.41
C VAL A 197 10.94 24.54 -1.09
N ILE A 198 9.89 23.96 -1.65
CA ILE A 198 9.51 24.19 -3.05
C ILE A 198 8.68 25.47 -3.09
N ASN A 199 9.14 26.44 -3.88
CA ASN A 199 8.42 27.70 -4.09
C ASN A 199 7.79 27.81 -5.49
N SER A 200 8.04 26.84 -6.36
CA SER A 200 7.56 26.82 -7.74
C SER A 200 6.54 25.71 -7.94
N SER A 201 5.35 26.06 -8.41
CA SER A 201 4.32 25.08 -8.81
C SER A 201 4.84 24.14 -9.89
N ALA A 202 5.64 24.62 -10.85
CA ALA A 202 6.25 23.78 -11.88
C ALA A 202 7.24 22.74 -11.32
N THR A 203 7.87 23.01 -10.17
CA THR A 203 8.71 22.02 -9.48
C THR A 203 7.86 21.03 -8.71
N ALA A 204 6.83 21.51 -7.98
CA ALA A 204 5.91 20.64 -7.25
C ALA A 204 5.13 19.70 -8.18
N ASP A 205 4.77 20.18 -9.38
CA ASP A 205 4.02 19.40 -10.36
C ASP A 205 4.78 18.19 -10.89
N LYS A 206 6.12 18.15 -10.79
CA LYS A 206 6.91 16.94 -11.10
C LYS A 206 6.57 15.75 -10.21
N PHE A 207 6.01 16.01 -9.03
CA PHE A 207 5.58 15.01 -8.05
C PHE A 207 4.06 14.75 -8.11
N SER A 208 3.34 15.34 -9.07
CA SER A 208 1.92 15.09 -9.28
C SER A 208 1.66 13.67 -9.80
N VAL A 209 0.42 13.21 -9.69
CA VAL A 209 0.01 11.87 -10.12
C VAL A 209 0.29 11.65 -11.61
N ARG A 210 0.06 12.67 -12.45
CA ARG A 210 0.37 12.59 -13.88
C ARG A 210 1.86 12.44 -14.13
N ASN A 211 2.68 13.29 -13.55
CA ASN A 211 4.08 13.38 -13.93
C ASN A 211 4.96 12.33 -13.23
N PHE A 212 4.64 11.96 -11.99
CA PHE A 212 5.49 11.08 -11.20
C PHE A 212 5.23 9.59 -11.46
N ILE A 213 3.96 9.21 -11.64
CA ILE A 213 3.54 7.81 -11.79
C ILE A 213 2.78 7.55 -13.09
N GLU A 214 2.80 8.50 -14.04
CA GLU A 214 2.08 8.43 -15.31
C GLU A 214 0.60 8.09 -15.12
N GLY A 215 -0.01 8.65 -14.06
CA GLY A 215 -1.30 8.20 -13.53
C GLY A 215 -2.45 8.29 -14.53
N ASP A 216 -2.39 9.23 -15.47
CA ASP A 216 -3.35 9.39 -16.56
C ASP A 216 -3.40 8.19 -17.50
N LYS A 217 -2.30 7.43 -17.62
CA LYS A 217 -2.22 6.25 -18.48
C LYS A 217 -2.86 5.01 -17.89
N TRP A 218 -3.16 4.96 -16.59
CA TRP A 218 -3.60 3.71 -15.96
C TRP A 218 -4.65 3.84 -14.86
N ILE A 219 -4.64 4.92 -14.06
CA ILE A 219 -5.60 5.11 -12.98
C ILE A 219 -7.05 5.20 -13.48
N PRO A 220 -7.38 5.83 -14.64
CA PRO A 220 -8.76 5.86 -15.13
C PRO A 220 -9.40 4.47 -15.28
N SER A 221 -8.60 3.45 -15.67
CA SER A 221 -9.09 2.08 -15.83
C SER A 221 -9.42 1.37 -14.51
N THR A 222 -8.98 1.94 -13.38
CA THR A 222 -9.24 1.38 -12.04
C THR A 222 -10.63 1.75 -11.50
N GLY A 223 -11.23 2.84 -12.00
CA GLY A 223 -12.47 3.42 -11.46
C GLY A 223 -12.30 4.12 -10.10
N ILE A 224 -11.09 4.21 -9.55
CA ILE A 224 -10.79 4.94 -8.31
C ILE A 224 -10.79 6.45 -8.60
N PRO A 225 -11.40 7.30 -7.74
CA PRO A 225 -11.30 8.75 -7.89
C PRO A 225 -9.86 9.27 -7.83
N PHE A 226 -9.51 10.23 -8.68
CA PHE A 226 -8.16 10.77 -8.76
C PHE A 226 -8.14 12.26 -9.13
N PHE A 227 -7.03 12.91 -8.77
CA PHE A 227 -6.62 14.19 -9.33
C PHE A 227 -5.24 13.98 -9.96
N LEU A 228 -5.07 14.43 -11.20
CA LEU A 228 -3.84 14.19 -11.94
C LEU A 228 -2.76 15.20 -11.59
N ASP A 229 -3.16 16.43 -11.34
CA ASP A 229 -2.29 17.60 -11.27
C ASP A 229 -2.51 18.34 -9.93
N LEU A 230 -1.73 19.40 -9.66
CA LEU A 230 -1.88 20.20 -8.43
C LEU A 230 -3.28 20.83 -8.33
N LEU A 231 -3.82 20.87 -7.10
CA LEU A 231 -5.08 21.54 -6.76
C LEU A 231 -4.88 23.02 -6.41
#